data_AF-A0A3R6CX92-F1
#
_entry.id   AF-A0A3R6CX92-F1
#
_cell.length_a   1.000
_cell.length_b   1.000
_cell.length_c   1.000
_cell.angle_alpha   90.00
_cell.angle_beta   90.00
_cell.angle_gamma   90.00
#
_symmetry.space_group_name_H-M   'P 1'
#
loop_
_entity.id
_entity.type
_entity.pdbx_description
1 polymer ?
#
loop_
_entity_poly.entity_id
_entity_poly.type
_entity_poly.pdbx_seq_one_letter_code
_entity_poly.pdbx_strand_id
1 'polypeptide(L)'
;MSVKRALQIESDVVTSRSVVIPFEFKPETIPAGKNVGDSIVITPITVRTGFRIRPLLLRIDKVDKDAIVAHKDVTFDSVLSELMAKYDELIFEIVCLGIHNKKGDMPAWFREVLKDNCTWEDLYILLNAILFRLGCNPFSRTIIALEAVSPLSEEEIIALQENNETWVGRSR
;
A
#
# COMPACT_ATOMS: atom_id res chain seq x y z
N MET A 1 -12.43 -15.15 -6.16
CA MET A 1 -11.36 -14.58 -7.01
C MET A 1 -10.43 -15.72 -7.41
N SER A 2 -10.09 -15.89 -8.69
CA SER A 2 -9.28 -17.04 -9.16
C SER A 2 -7.83 -16.94 -8.65
N VAL A 3 -7.27 -18.06 -8.18
CA VAL A 3 -5.85 -18.25 -7.75
C VAL A 3 -4.84 -17.66 -8.76
N LYS A 4 -5.19 -17.62 -10.06
CA LYS A 4 -4.40 -16.94 -11.10
C LYS A 4 -4.13 -15.46 -10.82
N ARG A 5 -5.06 -14.73 -10.18
CA ARG A 5 -4.87 -13.30 -9.85
C ARG A 5 -3.94 -13.09 -8.66
N ALA A 6 -3.95 -13.98 -7.67
CA ALA A 6 -3.07 -13.88 -6.50
C ALA A 6 -1.60 -14.13 -6.89
N LEU A 7 -1.33 -15.18 -7.67
CA LEU A 7 -0.01 -15.48 -8.25
C LEU A 7 0.51 -14.35 -9.16
N GLN A 8 -0.40 -13.64 -9.84
CA GLN A 8 -0.04 -12.48 -10.64
C GLN A 8 0.37 -11.30 -9.75
N ILE A 9 -0.31 -11.05 -8.64
CA ILE A 9 0.06 -10.00 -7.68
C ILE A 9 1.40 -10.29 -6.98
N GLU A 10 1.66 -11.55 -6.62
CA GLU A 10 2.95 -11.95 -6.05
C GLU A 10 4.10 -11.81 -7.06
N SER A 11 3.87 -12.25 -8.31
CA SER A 11 4.77 -11.98 -9.43
C SER A 11 4.98 -10.47 -9.59
N ASP A 12 3.93 -9.66 -9.51
CA ASP A 12 3.97 -8.21 -9.70
C ASP A 12 4.74 -7.47 -8.59
N VAL A 13 4.71 -8.00 -7.38
CA VAL A 13 5.46 -7.47 -6.22
C VAL A 13 6.94 -7.87 -6.29
N VAL A 14 7.25 -9.11 -6.66
CA VAL A 14 8.62 -9.57 -6.93
C VAL A 14 9.20 -8.91 -8.20
N THR A 15 8.36 -8.57 -9.17
CA THR A 15 8.76 -7.98 -10.47
C THR A 15 8.70 -6.45 -10.50
N SER A 16 8.52 -5.77 -9.35
CA SER A 16 8.52 -4.30 -9.29
C SER A 16 7.43 -3.62 -10.15
N ARG A 17 6.24 -4.21 -10.28
CA ARG A 17 5.09 -3.56 -10.93
C ARG A 17 4.39 -2.60 -9.99
N SER A 18 3.65 -1.63 -10.52
CA SER A 18 2.91 -0.64 -9.74
C SER A 18 1.61 -1.21 -9.15
N VAL A 19 1.19 -0.72 -7.98
CA VAL A 19 -0.19 -0.88 -7.48
C VAL A 19 -1.05 0.18 -8.15
N VAL A 20 -2.21 -0.21 -8.70
CA VAL A 20 -3.19 0.71 -9.27
C VAL A 20 -4.44 0.66 -8.40
N ILE A 21 -4.79 1.79 -7.79
CA ILE A 21 -5.95 1.94 -6.92
C ILE A 21 -6.96 2.80 -7.68
N PRO A 22 -8.13 2.26 -8.07
CA PRO A 22 -9.20 3.08 -8.66
C PRO A 22 -9.55 4.24 -7.74
N PHE A 23 -9.61 5.45 -8.29
CA PHE A 23 -9.85 6.65 -7.50
C PHE A 23 -10.51 7.71 -8.38
N GLU A 24 -11.68 8.19 -7.95
CA GLU A 24 -12.45 9.20 -8.66
C GLU A 24 -12.16 10.58 -8.09
N PHE A 25 -11.49 11.41 -8.87
CA PHE A 25 -11.20 12.80 -8.48
C PHE A 25 -12.40 13.69 -8.80
N LYS A 26 -12.74 14.58 -7.87
CA LYS A 26 -13.70 15.66 -8.04
C LYS A 26 -13.22 16.61 -9.14
N PRO A 27 -13.93 16.72 -10.28
CA PRO A 27 -13.49 17.51 -11.42
C PRO A 27 -13.17 18.98 -11.09
N GLU A 28 -13.94 19.57 -10.18
CA GLU A 28 -13.80 20.97 -9.74
C GLU A 28 -12.49 21.30 -9.02
N THR A 29 -11.80 20.29 -8.48
CA THR A 29 -10.53 20.47 -7.77
C THR A 29 -9.32 20.42 -8.69
N ILE A 30 -9.49 19.93 -9.93
CA ILE A 30 -8.38 19.68 -10.85
C ILE A 30 -8.05 20.97 -11.61
N PRO A 31 -6.81 21.50 -11.55
CA PRO A 31 -6.45 22.69 -12.30
C PRO A 31 -6.57 22.51 -13.82
N ALA A 32 -6.92 23.59 -14.51
CA ALA A 32 -7.08 23.58 -15.96
C ALA A 32 -5.84 23.02 -16.69
N GLY A 33 -6.07 22.09 -17.62
CA GLY A 33 -5.01 21.45 -18.41
C GLY A 33 -4.22 20.36 -17.67
N LYS A 34 -4.62 19.96 -16.46
CA LYS A 34 -4.08 18.78 -15.77
C LYS A 34 -4.95 17.57 -16.02
N ASN A 35 -4.31 16.42 -16.20
CA ASN A 35 -4.97 15.12 -16.29
C ASN A 35 -4.46 14.25 -15.13
N VAL A 36 -5.38 13.83 -14.26
CA VAL A 36 -5.10 13.00 -13.08
C VAL A 36 -5.50 11.53 -13.30
N GLY A 37 -6.26 11.23 -14.36
CA GLY A 37 -6.82 9.91 -14.65
C GLY A 37 -7.84 9.45 -13.60
N ASP A 38 -8.19 8.15 -13.66
CA ASP A 38 -9.23 7.53 -12.82
C ASP A 38 -8.64 6.59 -11.76
N SER A 39 -7.35 6.73 -11.48
CA SER A 39 -6.65 5.88 -10.51
C SER A 39 -5.41 6.54 -9.93
N ILE A 40 -5.09 6.18 -8.69
CA ILE A 40 -3.81 6.48 -8.05
C ILE A 40 -2.87 5.29 -8.28
N VAL A 41 -1.67 5.58 -8.81
CA VAL A 41 -0.67 4.55 -9.11
C VAL A 41 0.50 4.68 -8.14
N ILE A 42 0.72 3.65 -7.33
CA ILE A 42 1.84 3.56 -6.39
C ILE A 42 2.91 2.66 -7.01
N THR A 43 3.99 3.27 -7.48
CA THR A 43 5.15 2.58 -8.06
C THR A 43 6.04 1.98 -6.98
N PRO A 44 6.95 1.04 -7.30
CA PRO A 44 7.97 0.58 -6.36
C PRO A 44 8.75 1.75 -5.77
N ILE A 45 8.78 1.82 -4.43
CA ILE A 45 9.39 2.96 -3.74
C ILE A 45 10.89 2.98 -4.00
N THR A 46 11.38 4.10 -4.55
CA THR A 46 12.81 4.27 -4.79
C THR A 46 13.55 4.41 -3.47
N VAL A 47 14.83 4.05 -3.45
CA VAL A 47 15.71 4.23 -2.27
C VAL A 47 15.63 5.66 -1.73
N ARG A 48 15.71 6.66 -2.62
CA ARG A 48 15.59 8.09 -2.28
C ARG A 48 14.28 8.41 -1.55
N THR A 49 13.15 8.01 -2.11
CA THR A 49 11.83 8.24 -1.50
C THR A 49 11.72 7.50 -0.17
N GLY A 50 12.24 6.27 -0.09
CA GLY A 50 12.31 5.51 1.16
C GLY A 50 13.11 6.22 2.25
N PHE A 51 14.26 6.81 1.93
CA PHE A 51 15.04 7.62 2.88
C PHE A 51 14.31 8.88 3.36
N ARG A 52 13.39 9.44 2.56
CA ARG A 52 12.55 10.57 2.97
C ARG A 52 11.39 10.14 3.86
N ILE A 53 10.75 9.00 3.56
CA ILE A 53 9.59 8.50 4.30
C ILE A 53 9.98 7.90 5.65
N ARG A 54 11.09 7.14 5.73
CA ARG A 54 11.47 6.41 6.96
C ARG A 54 11.62 7.31 8.20
N PRO A 55 12.26 8.49 8.15
CA PRO A 55 12.31 9.41 9.28
C PRO A 55 10.94 9.93 9.71
N LEU A 56 10.01 10.15 8.77
CA LEU A 56 8.65 10.58 9.07
C LEU A 56 7.88 9.49 9.81
N LEU A 57 8.04 8.22 9.39
CA LEU A 57 7.46 7.07 10.08
C LEU A 57 8.00 6.87 11.50
N LEU A 58 9.20 7.37 11.83
CA LEU A 58 9.75 7.33 13.19
C LEU A 58 9.17 8.40 14.10
N ARG A 59 8.45 9.39 13.56
CA ARG A 59 7.74 10.42 14.34
C ARG A 59 6.36 9.97 14.80
N ILE A 60 5.88 8.83 14.30
CA ILE A 60 4.64 8.18 14.75
C ILE A 60 4.99 7.29 15.94
N ASP A 61 4.25 7.44 17.04
CA ASP A 61 4.45 6.61 18.24
C ASP A 61 4.35 5.12 17.86
N LYS A 62 5.19 4.27 18.46
CA LYS A 62 5.24 2.85 18.09
C LYS A 62 3.89 2.15 18.20
N VAL A 63 3.15 2.43 19.28
CA VAL A 63 1.82 1.85 19.53
C VAL A 63 0.83 2.27 18.43
N ASP A 64 0.82 3.56 18.10
CA ASP A 64 -0.07 4.09 17.08
C ASP A 64 0.31 3.59 15.69
N LYS A 65 1.61 3.49 15.39
CA LYS A 65 2.09 2.92 14.15
C LYS A 65 1.61 1.48 13.97
N ASP A 66 1.69 0.67 15.02
CA ASP A 66 1.22 -0.73 14.97
C ASP A 66 -0.31 -0.81 14.78
N ALA A 67 -1.06 0.20 15.22
CA ALA A 67 -2.51 0.33 15.01
C ALA A 67 -2.88 0.86 13.61
N ILE A 68 -2.11 1.80 13.03
CA ILE A 68 -2.32 2.34 11.67
C ILE A 68 -1.98 1.31 10.59
N VAL A 69 -1.08 0.37 10.90
CA VAL A 69 -0.76 -0.72 9.97
C VAL A 69 -1.98 -1.61 9.83
N ALA A 70 -2.45 -1.75 8.59
CA ALA A 70 -3.63 -2.55 8.29
C ALA A 70 -3.40 -4.02 8.62
N HIS A 71 -4.33 -4.57 9.40
CA HIS A 71 -4.43 -5.99 9.71
C HIS A 71 -5.73 -6.54 9.13
N LYS A 72 -5.73 -7.84 8.83
CA LYS A 72 -6.83 -8.54 8.13
C LYS A 72 -8.22 -8.29 8.73
N ASP A 73 -8.31 -8.18 10.05
CA ASP A 73 -9.59 -8.08 10.77
C ASP A 73 -9.88 -6.65 11.25
N VAL A 74 -9.11 -5.66 10.78
CA VAL A 74 -9.25 -4.25 11.18
C VAL A 74 -9.97 -3.49 10.08
N THR A 75 -11.19 -3.08 10.37
CA THR A 75 -11.97 -2.15 9.54
C THR A 75 -11.64 -0.72 9.91
N PHE A 76 -11.66 0.19 8.93
CA PHE A 76 -11.54 1.62 9.21
C PHE A 76 -12.73 2.06 10.08
N ASP A 77 -12.44 2.58 11.27
CA ASP A 77 -13.44 2.99 12.25
C ASP A 77 -13.13 4.40 12.79
N SER A 78 -13.95 4.86 13.74
CA SER A 78 -13.75 6.17 14.39
C SER A 78 -12.41 6.28 15.11
N VAL A 79 -11.91 5.19 15.70
CA VAL A 79 -10.65 5.20 16.45
C VAL A 79 -9.48 5.38 15.48
N LEU A 80 -9.49 4.65 14.37
CA LEU A 80 -8.53 4.86 13.29
C LEU A 80 -8.66 6.25 12.68
N SER A 81 -9.88 6.77 12.49
CA SER A 81 -10.06 8.13 11.99
C SER A 81 -9.45 9.18 12.93
N GLU A 82 -9.60 9.03 14.25
CA GLU A 82 -8.96 9.90 15.24
C GLU A 82 -7.43 9.76 15.21
N LEU A 83 -6.93 8.56 15.00
CA LEU A 83 -5.50 8.28 14.85
C LEU A 83 -4.92 8.93 13.58
N MET A 84 -5.65 8.84 12.46
CA MET A 84 -5.29 9.53 11.22
C MET A 84 -5.28 11.04 11.43
N ALA A 85 -6.27 11.59 12.13
CA ALA A 85 -6.34 13.02 12.45
C ALA A 85 -5.25 13.47 13.44
N LYS A 86 -4.83 12.62 14.39
CA LYS A 86 -3.72 12.91 15.31
C LYS A 86 -2.42 13.22 14.56
N TYR A 87 -2.16 12.49 13.46
CA TYR A 87 -0.93 12.64 12.69
C TYR A 87 -1.11 13.45 11.39
N ASP A 88 -2.34 13.64 10.90
CA ASP A 88 -2.78 14.48 9.78
C ASP A 88 -1.68 14.77 8.75
N GLU A 89 -1.00 15.91 8.89
CA GLU A 89 0.00 16.42 7.96
C GLU A 89 1.20 15.47 7.78
N LEU A 90 1.60 14.75 8.84
CA LEU A 90 2.68 13.76 8.77
C LEU A 90 2.30 12.57 7.90
N ILE A 91 1.09 12.04 8.08
CA ILE A 91 0.59 10.93 7.25
C ILE A 91 0.41 11.41 5.82
N PHE A 92 -0.18 12.59 5.64
CA PHE A 92 -0.39 13.19 4.34
C PHE A 92 0.92 13.39 3.58
N GLU A 93 1.98 13.87 4.25
CA GLU A 93 3.32 14.01 3.67
C GLU A 93 3.89 12.65 3.22
N ILE A 94 3.76 11.61 4.05
CA ILE A 94 4.20 10.25 3.69
C ILE A 94 3.45 9.74 2.45
N VAL A 95 2.13 9.92 2.42
CA VAL A 95 1.28 9.52 1.29
C VAL A 95 1.70 10.22 0.01
N CYS A 96 1.84 11.55 0.08
CA CYS A 96 2.27 12.38 -1.04
C CYS A 96 3.63 11.92 -1.59
N LEU A 97 4.61 11.66 -0.70
CA LEU A 97 5.94 11.19 -1.10
C LEU A 97 5.89 9.82 -1.79
N GLY A 98 5.08 8.90 -1.27
CA GLY A 98 4.94 7.56 -1.82
C GLY A 98 4.24 7.51 -3.17
N ILE A 99 3.24 8.37 -3.40
CA ILE A 99 2.55 8.46 -4.69
C ILE A 99 3.43 9.16 -5.72
N HIS A 100 4.03 10.30 -5.38
CA HIS A 100 4.84 11.05 -6.34
C HIS A 100 6.08 10.27 -6.77
N ASN A 101 6.82 9.71 -5.80
CA ASN A 101 7.97 8.80 -5.95
C ASN A 101 8.85 9.02 -7.21
N LYS A 102 9.16 10.29 -7.53
CA LYS A 102 9.94 10.70 -8.69
C LYS A 102 11.00 11.71 -8.26
N LYS A 103 11.96 11.97 -9.16
CA LYS A 103 12.94 13.04 -8.96
C LYS A 103 12.26 14.40 -9.15
N GLY A 104 12.70 15.38 -8.38
CA GLY A 104 12.18 16.75 -8.40
C GLY A 104 11.27 17.04 -7.22
N ASP A 105 10.86 18.30 -7.13
CA ASP A 105 9.89 18.73 -6.14
C ASP A 105 8.48 18.37 -6.58
N MET A 106 7.67 18.02 -5.59
CA MET A 106 6.28 17.71 -5.81
C MET A 106 5.52 18.99 -6.18
N PRO A 107 4.74 19.01 -7.27
CA PRO A 107 3.96 20.19 -7.63
C PRO A 107 2.95 20.54 -6.54
N ALA A 108 2.82 21.83 -6.20
CA ALA A 108 1.86 22.30 -5.19
C ALA A 108 0.41 21.86 -5.50
N TRP A 109 0.01 21.98 -6.77
CA TRP A 109 -1.33 21.58 -7.21
C TRP A 109 -1.65 20.10 -6.95
N PHE A 110 -0.65 19.21 -7.02
CA PHE A 110 -0.87 17.78 -6.80
C PHE A 110 -1.23 17.52 -5.34
N ARG A 111 -0.55 18.23 -4.43
CA ARG A 111 -0.80 18.16 -3.00
C ARG A 111 -2.18 18.72 -2.66
N GLU A 112 -2.57 19.85 -3.26
CA GLU A 112 -3.90 20.44 -3.07
C GLU A 112 -5.00 19.50 -3.57
N VAL A 113 -4.85 18.96 -4.79
CA VAL A 113 -5.80 17.98 -5.35
C VAL A 113 -5.93 16.76 -4.43
N LEU A 114 -4.85 16.14 -3.97
CA LEU A 114 -4.97 15.00 -3.05
C LEU A 114 -5.67 15.37 -1.74
N LYS A 115 -5.39 16.56 -1.20
CA LYS A 115 -5.99 17.02 0.06
C LYS A 115 -7.50 17.23 -0.06
N ASP A 116 -7.97 17.77 -1.18
CA ASP A 116 -9.39 18.08 -1.38
C ASP A 116 -10.24 16.86 -1.78
N ASN A 117 -9.56 15.79 -2.20
CA ASN A 117 -10.21 14.57 -2.69
C ASN A 117 -10.17 13.40 -1.71
N CYS A 118 -9.15 13.29 -0.87
CA CYS A 118 -9.01 12.14 0.02
C CYS A 118 -9.72 12.35 1.37
N THR A 119 -10.50 11.35 1.78
CA THR A 119 -10.94 11.19 3.16
C THR A 119 -9.83 10.57 4.02
N TRP A 120 -10.04 10.48 5.34
CA TRP A 120 -9.11 9.75 6.20
C TRP A 120 -9.01 8.27 5.84
N GLU A 121 -10.10 7.65 5.39
CA GLU A 121 -10.10 6.25 4.94
C GLU A 121 -9.25 6.09 3.67
N ASP A 122 -9.39 7.00 2.71
CA ASP A 122 -8.58 6.99 1.49
C ASP A 122 -7.09 7.14 1.84
N LEU A 123 -6.75 8.10 2.71
CA LEU A 123 -5.37 8.29 3.16
C LEU A 123 -4.83 7.07 3.90
N TYR A 124 -5.66 6.36 4.66
CA TYR A 124 -5.29 5.13 5.35
C TYR A 124 -4.98 4.00 4.36
N ILE A 125 -5.80 3.83 3.32
CA ILE A 125 -5.58 2.85 2.24
C ILE A 125 -4.26 3.17 1.51
N LEU A 126 -4.07 4.44 1.12
CA LEU A 126 -2.89 4.89 0.40
C LEU A 126 -1.61 4.74 1.24
N LEU A 127 -1.67 5.11 2.53
CA LEU A 127 -0.56 4.93 3.47
C LEU A 127 -0.17 3.46 3.56
N ASN A 128 -1.14 2.56 3.73
CA ASN A 128 -0.85 1.13 3.86
C ASN A 128 -0.29 0.52 2.58
N ALA A 129 -0.71 0.98 1.40
CA ALA A 129 -0.11 0.58 0.13
C ALA A 129 1.36 1.04 0.00
N ILE A 130 1.71 2.20 0.56
CA ILE A 130 3.09 2.71 0.61
C ILE A 130 3.93 1.93 1.63
N LEU A 131 3.38 1.66 2.83
CA LEU A 131 4.03 0.86 3.87
C LEU A 131 4.34 -0.55 3.38
N PHE A 132 3.41 -1.14 2.61
CA PHE A 132 3.62 -2.41 1.93
C PHE A 132 4.84 -2.36 1.00
N ARG A 133 4.96 -1.33 0.15
CA ARG A 133 6.11 -1.15 -0.76
C ARG A 133 7.42 -0.84 -0.05
N LEU A 134 7.39 -0.29 1.15
CA LEU A 134 8.58 -0.03 1.98
C LEU A 134 9.09 -1.27 2.72
N GLY A 135 8.33 -2.37 2.71
CA GLY A 135 8.60 -3.58 3.48
C GLY A 135 8.33 -3.40 4.98
N CYS A 136 7.44 -2.47 5.36
CA CYS A 136 7.06 -2.25 6.75
C CYS A 136 5.92 -3.16 7.24
N ASN A 137 5.39 -4.05 6.38
CA ASN A 137 4.34 -5.02 6.74
C ASN A 137 4.83 -6.45 6.38
N PRO A 138 4.74 -7.46 7.28
CA PRO A 138 5.08 -8.84 6.92
C PRO A 138 4.05 -9.40 5.93
N PHE A 139 4.55 -9.78 4.75
CA PHE A 139 3.83 -10.38 3.62
C PHE A 139 2.85 -11.51 4.00
N SER A 140 3.06 -12.20 5.11
CA SER A 140 2.26 -13.33 5.58
C SER A 140 0.84 -12.97 6.07
N ARG A 141 0.55 -11.73 6.52
CA ARG A 141 -0.80 -11.39 7.02
C ARG A 141 -1.80 -11.07 5.91
N THR A 142 -1.33 -10.61 4.75
CA THR A 142 -2.17 -10.23 3.59
C THR A 142 -2.62 -11.46 2.78
N ILE A 143 -1.82 -12.54 2.78
CA ILE A 143 -2.18 -13.81 2.11
C ILE A 143 -3.26 -14.57 2.89
N ILE A 144 -3.19 -14.61 4.22
CA ILE A 144 -4.23 -15.25 5.05
C ILE A 144 -5.58 -14.53 4.85
N ALA A 145 -5.57 -13.22 4.55
CA ALA A 145 -6.78 -12.45 4.20
C ALA A 145 -7.44 -12.88 2.88
N LEU A 146 -6.62 -13.32 1.93
CA LEU A 146 -7.06 -13.88 0.66
C LEU A 146 -7.50 -15.35 0.78
N GLU A 147 -6.85 -16.15 1.65
CA GLU A 147 -7.20 -17.57 1.89
C GLU A 147 -8.54 -17.76 2.61
N ALA A 148 -8.93 -16.84 3.49
CA ALA A 148 -10.26 -16.91 4.14
C ALA A 148 -11.43 -16.66 3.18
N VAL A 149 -11.16 -16.30 1.93
CA VAL A 149 -12.18 -16.08 0.89
C VAL A 149 -12.09 -17.10 -0.25
N SER A 150 -11.24 -18.13 -0.15
CA SER A 150 -11.21 -19.26 -1.10
C SER A 150 -10.45 -20.49 -0.52
N PRO A 151 -11.12 -21.61 -0.19
CA PRO A 151 -10.44 -22.82 0.27
C PRO A 151 -9.64 -23.45 -0.88
N LEU A 152 -8.35 -23.70 -0.67
CA LEU A 152 -7.46 -24.45 -1.58
C LEU A 152 -7.72 -25.95 -1.43
N SER A 153 -7.71 -26.71 -2.53
CA SER A 153 -7.94 -28.17 -2.49
C SER A 153 -6.67 -28.96 -2.16
N GLU A 154 -6.84 -30.22 -1.74
CA GLU A 154 -5.77 -31.10 -1.23
C GLU A 154 -4.63 -31.30 -2.25
N GLU A 155 -4.95 -31.26 -3.54
CA GLU A 155 -4.00 -31.37 -4.65
C GLU A 155 -3.09 -30.14 -4.79
N GLU A 156 -3.61 -28.94 -4.51
CA GLU A 156 -2.82 -27.69 -4.55
C GLU A 156 -1.85 -27.61 -3.36
N ILE A 157 -2.24 -28.18 -2.21
CA ILE A 157 -1.40 -28.27 -1.01
C ILE A 157 -0.22 -29.22 -1.24
N ILE A 158 -0.46 -30.38 -1.86
CA ILE A 158 0.60 -31.37 -2.18
C ILE A 158 1.62 -30.78 -3.16
N ALA A 159 1.17 -30.07 -4.20
CA ALA A 159 2.06 -29.45 -5.19
C ALA A 159 2.91 -28.30 -4.62
N LEU A 160 2.41 -27.58 -3.62
CA LEU A 160 3.15 -26.53 -2.92
C LEU A 160 4.20 -27.11 -1.95
N GLN A 161 3.89 -28.23 -1.30
CA GLN A 161 4.83 -28.96 -0.44
C GLN A 161 6.00 -29.54 -1.23
N GLU A 162 5.74 -30.20 -2.36
CA GLU A 162 6.78 -30.75 -3.25
C GLU A 162 7.73 -29.67 -3.79
N ASN A 163 7.20 -28.49 -4.11
CA ASN A 163 8.01 -27.36 -4.55
C ASN A 163 8.91 -26.83 -3.42
N ASN A 164 8.39 -26.68 -2.20
CA ASN A 164 9.18 -26.19 -1.08
C ASN A 164 10.36 -27.13 -0.74
N GLU A 165 10.13 -28.45 -0.79
CA GLU A 165 11.18 -29.45 -0.57
C GLU A 165 12.27 -29.42 -1.65
N THR A 166 11.91 -29.16 -2.91
CA THR A 166 12.88 -29.01 -4.01
C THR A 166 13.74 -27.75 -3.90
N TRP A 167 13.23 -26.66 -3.29
CA TRP A 167 14.00 -25.44 -3.07
C TRP A 167 14.90 -25.51 -1.83
N VAL A 168 14.45 -26.14 -0.75
CA VAL A 168 15.28 -26.35 0.46
C VAL A 168 16.39 -27.39 0.19
N GLY A 169 16.12 -28.42 -0.61
CA GLY A 169 17.11 -29.42 -1.01
C GLY A 169 18.20 -28.94 -1.98
N ARG A 170 17.98 -27.80 -2.67
CA ARG A 170 18.98 -27.17 -3.55
C ARG A 170 19.91 -26.18 -2.84
N SER A 171 19.69 -25.93 -1.56
CA SER A 171 20.54 -25.09 -0.71
C SER A 171 21.48 -25.90 0.21
N ARG A 172 21.80 -27.14 -0.17
CA ARG A 172 22.87 -27.96 0.41
C ARG A 172 23.86 -28.40 -0.65
#